data_AF-A0A849T1T2-F1
#
_entry.id   AF-A0A849T1T2-F1
#
_cell.length_a   1.000
_cell.length_b   1.000
_cell.length_c   1.000
_cell.angle_alpha   90.00
_cell.angle_beta   90.00
_cell.angle_gamma   90.00
#
_symmetry.space_group_name_H-M   'P 1'
#
loop_
_entity.id
_entity.type
_entity.pdbx_description
1 polymer ?
#
loop_
_entity_poly.entity_id
_entity_poly.type
_entity_poly.pdbx_seq_one_letter_code
_entity_poly.pdbx_strand_id
1 'polypeptide(L)'
;MRFYSIFIFLFLISSCAFNSHQVTTIERSVASSQEASCVDLAKNLISPTQKHNVQVSKKSFIKYYDDLNDTLSGNLSTVFRSEWKAKEDYDLGSQYMIDVLKAFGGESLVAKFSHLRGKQFIDRVVDHLKEIRKIGKISMRDPPAPKGSFDRTFTYYTKALTDGTGAKHQVRLRTYLREIVPSEMVNDLPIQGFYNGQYIEIVKIGPNKFKYRSASTYSEATKEYSSDLVEKVMNLEGLKKVINNHLTFYAYPHAKGFKLEVKTRPHDEVNNKNFEKLLGKNYVQKLSVDVNPEDILLLFKDNKTKNSDMMRENLELLKERVSNDPKNATDRINAVFNLLLDANDLDANFFVAQGATEYRRHALELEVPDMIDGAVVRIQTTLDYDMGVRKNYDSAGNFLDPFQSLVNPLTRPFSTEEDLHIELKAPKVLVERTVKEKVSDALLSLFGLFNSHQVTNKGKFKHISNQADILD
;
A
#
# COMPACT_ATOMS: atom_id res chain seq x y z
N MET A 1 -48.88 65.28 -21.02
CA MET A 1 -48.14 64.47 -22.00
C MET A 1 -48.98 63.21 -22.25
N ARG A 2 -49.79 63.07 -23.31
CA ARG A 2 -49.44 62.85 -24.75
C ARG A 2 -48.50 61.64 -24.91
N PHE A 3 -48.73 60.55 -25.66
CA PHE A 3 -49.76 60.03 -26.57
C PHE A 3 -49.41 58.53 -26.85
N TYR A 4 -50.41 57.63 -26.87
CA TYR A 4 -50.75 56.58 -27.87
C TYR A 4 -49.76 55.62 -28.61
N SER A 5 -50.37 54.48 -29.02
CA SER A 5 -50.09 53.56 -30.16
C SER A 5 -49.07 52.42 -29.91
N ILE A 6 -49.42 51.13 -29.81
CA ILE A 6 -50.19 50.18 -30.64
C ILE A 6 -49.57 49.82 -32.02
N PHE A 7 -49.52 48.51 -32.30
CA PHE A 7 -49.51 47.73 -33.57
C PHE A 7 -48.20 47.06 -34.03
N ILE A 8 -48.04 45.72 -33.92
CA ILE A 8 -48.47 44.54 -34.76
C ILE A 8 -47.55 44.27 -35.98
N PHE A 9 -47.01 43.03 -36.11
CA PHE A 9 -47.17 42.05 -37.24
C PHE A 9 -45.98 41.06 -37.28
N LEU A 10 -46.14 39.78 -36.87
CA LEU A 10 -46.59 38.60 -37.66
C LEU A 10 -45.66 38.25 -38.84
N PHE A 11 -45.00 37.08 -38.78
CA PHE A 11 -44.89 36.17 -39.93
C PHE A 11 -44.72 34.70 -39.46
N LEU A 12 -45.79 33.94 -39.66
CA LEU A 12 -45.87 32.49 -39.79
C LEU A 12 -45.35 32.08 -41.17
N ILE A 13 -44.79 30.86 -41.28
CA ILE A 13 -44.86 29.86 -42.39
C ILE A 13 -43.92 28.71 -41.94
N SER A 14 -44.40 27.56 -41.46
CA SER A 14 -45.05 26.42 -42.13
C SER A 14 -44.20 25.68 -43.17
N SER A 15 -43.84 24.42 -42.87
CA SER A 15 -43.85 23.20 -43.73
C SER A 15 -43.11 22.08 -42.96
N CYS A 16 -43.76 21.00 -42.49
CA CYS A 16 -44.16 19.77 -43.21
C CYS A 16 -42.95 19.12 -43.93
N ALA A 17 -42.62 17.82 -43.85
CA ALA A 17 -43.39 16.60 -43.65
C ALA A 17 -42.41 15.43 -43.31
N PHE A 18 -42.77 14.51 -42.40
CA PHE A 18 -43.14 13.09 -42.64
C PHE A 18 -42.04 12.04 -42.97
N ASN A 19 -42.21 10.90 -42.28
CA ASN A 19 -41.74 9.52 -42.54
C ASN A 19 -40.27 9.21 -42.21
N SER A 20 -39.89 8.07 -41.61
CA SER A 20 -40.59 6.81 -41.34
C SER A 20 -39.87 6.01 -40.25
N HIS A 21 -40.64 5.24 -39.47
CA HIS A 21 -40.16 4.17 -38.61
C HIS A 21 -39.28 3.15 -39.35
N GLN A 22 -38.16 2.77 -38.76
CA GLN A 22 -37.77 1.36 -38.72
C GLN A 22 -37.29 0.98 -37.32
N VAL A 23 -38.17 0.27 -36.64
CA VAL A 23 -37.86 -0.72 -35.62
C VAL A 23 -37.01 -1.80 -36.28
N THR A 24 -35.86 -2.11 -35.69
CA THR A 24 -35.26 -3.44 -35.87
C THR A 24 -35.20 -4.10 -34.50
N THR A 25 -36.26 -4.84 -34.21
CA THR A 25 -36.24 -5.92 -33.23
C THR A 25 -35.38 -7.03 -33.83
N ILE A 26 -34.43 -7.55 -33.05
CA ILE A 26 -33.95 -8.91 -33.24
C ILE A 26 -34.35 -9.68 -31.98
N GLU A 27 -35.42 -10.44 -32.10
CA GLU A 27 -35.72 -11.57 -31.23
C GLU A 27 -35.43 -12.87 -31.97
N ARG A 28 -34.70 -13.77 -31.30
CA ARG A 28 -34.87 -15.24 -31.24
C ARG A 28 -33.58 -15.83 -30.67
N SER A 29 -33.58 -16.83 -29.80
CA SER A 29 -34.63 -17.51 -29.05
C SER A 29 -33.95 -18.26 -27.90
N VAL A 30 -34.74 -18.58 -26.88
CA VAL A 30 -34.39 -19.41 -25.73
C VAL A 30 -33.89 -20.79 -26.17
N ALA A 31 -32.74 -21.20 -25.64
CA ALA A 31 -32.45 -22.59 -25.35
C ALA A 31 -32.04 -22.66 -23.87
N SER A 32 -32.89 -23.30 -23.09
CA SER A 32 -32.64 -23.71 -21.72
C SER A 32 -31.47 -24.69 -21.65
N SER A 33 -30.52 -24.43 -20.77
CA SER A 33 -29.96 -25.48 -19.92
C SER A 33 -29.54 -24.84 -18.61
N GLN A 34 -30.04 -25.43 -17.52
CA GLN A 34 -29.66 -25.14 -16.16
C GLN A 34 -28.13 -25.14 -16.02
N GLU A 35 -27.54 -24.01 -15.63
CA GLU A 35 -26.40 -24.01 -14.73
C GLU A 35 -26.61 -22.86 -13.75
N ALA A 36 -26.76 -23.21 -12.48
CA ALA A 36 -26.75 -22.26 -11.38
C ALA A 36 -25.38 -21.56 -11.36
N SER A 37 -25.28 -20.43 -12.06
CA SER A 37 -24.08 -19.61 -12.12
C SER A 37 -23.97 -18.78 -10.85
N CYS A 38 -22.75 -18.68 -10.29
CA CYS A 38 -22.36 -18.00 -9.05
C CYS A 38 -22.79 -16.52 -8.90
N VAL A 39 -23.56 -15.98 -9.85
CA VAL A 39 -24.06 -14.61 -9.92
C VAL A 39 -25.20 -14.34 -8.91
N ASP A 40 -26.02 -15.34 -8.56
CA ASP A 40 -27.12 -15.14 -7.61
C ASP A 40 -26.65 -15.11 -6.13
N LEU A 41 -25.47 -15.65 -5.84
CA LEU A 41 -24.81 -15.49 -4.53
C LEU A 41 -24.20 -14.08 -4.37
N ALA A 42 -23.69 -13.48 -5.45
CA ALA A 42 -23.10 -12.14 -5.42
C ALA A 42 -24.16 -11.02 -5.31
N LYS A 43 -25.34 -11.20 -5.93
CA LYS A 43 -26.43 -10.21 -5.86
C LYS A 43 -27.05 -10.05 -4.46
N ASN A 44 -27.01 -11.09 -3.63
CA ASN A 44 -27.54 -11.04 -2.27
C ASN A 44 -26.49 -10.66 -1.20
N LEU A 45 -25.19 -10.67 -1.52
CA LEU A 45 -24.11 -10.31 -0.58
C LEU A 45 -23.71 -8.84 -0.63
N ILE A 46 -24.03 -8.10 -1.70
CA ILE A 46 -23.61 -6.70 -1.83
C ILE A 46 -24.79 -5.85 -2.29
N SER A 47 -25.70 -5.58 -1.35
CA SER A 47 -26.69 -4.52 -1.54
C SER A 47 -25.98 -3.16 -1.68
N PRO A 48 -26.24 -2.34 -2.72
CA PRO A 48 -25.51 -1.10 -3.01
C PRO A 48 -25.76 0.08 -2.05
N THR A 49 -26.43 -0.13 -0.93
CA THR A 49 -26.87 0.96 -0.03
C THR A 49 -26.39 0.74 1.38
N GLN A 50 -25.13 1.06 1.65
CA GLN A 50 -24.69 1.78 2.85
C GLN A 50 -23.16 1.91 2.82
N LYS A 51 -22.66 3.06 2.37
CA LYS A 51 -21.35 3.57 2.81
C LYS A 51 -21.47 3.86 4.31
N HIS A 52 -21.44 2.82 5.13
CA HIS A 52 -21.37 2.94 6.58
C HIS A 52 -19.98 3.46 6.96
N ASN A 53 -19.72 4.75 6.75
CA ASN A 53 -18.58 5.37 7.41
C ASN A 53 -18.87 5.30 8.90
N VAL A 54 -18.03 4.60 9.64
CA VAL A 54 -18.12 4.52 11.08
C VAL A 54 -17.57 5.84 11.63
N GLN A 55 -18.38 6.54 12.40
CA GLN A 55 -18.08 7.90 12.85
C GLN A 55 -17.52 7.91 14.27
N VAL A 56 -16.24 8.22 14.42
CA VAL A 56 -15.61 8.42 15.74
C VAL A 56 -15.89 9.83 16.25
N SER A 57 -15.90 10.01 17.58
CA SER A 57 -16.18 11.32 18.18
C SER A 57 -15.07 12.32 17.89
N LYS A 58 -15.44 13.58 17.56
CA LYS A 58 -14.47 14.66 17.31
C LYS A 58 -13.55 14.93 18.50
N LYS A 59 -14.07 14.78 19.73
CA LYS A 59 -13.31 15.00 20.97
C LYS A 59 -12.26 13.90 21.18
N SER A 60 -12.63 12.63 20.98
CA SER A 60 -11.67 11.51 20.97
C SER A 60 -10.62 11.74 19.89
N PHE A 61 -11.03 12.16 18.69
CA PHE A 61 -10.13 12.44 17.58
C PHE A 61 -9.10 13.55 17.88
N ILE A 62 -9.50 14.71 18.42
CA ILE A 62 -8.53 15.79 18.73
C ILE A 62 -7.49 15.30 19.72
N LYS A 63 -7.92 14.61 20.78
CA LYS A 63 -7.00 14.02 21.75
C LYS A 63 -6.05 13.03 21.08
N TYR A 64 -6.55 12.12 20.22
CA TYR A 64 -5.67 11.22 19.47
C TYR A 64 -4.73 11.98 18.54
N TYR A 65 -5.21 12.97 17.79
CA TYR A 65 -4.40 13.76 16.89
C TYR A 65 -3.25 14.48 17.61
N ASP A 66 -3.52 15.04 18.79
CA ASP A 66 -2.53 15.71 19.64
C ASP A 66 -1.54 14.71 20.26
N ASP A 67 -2.04 13.62 20.87
CA ASP A 67 -1.20 12.51 21.40
C ASP A 67 -0.29 11.95 20.28
N LEU A 68 -0.81 11.89 19.05
CA LEU A 68 -0.10 11.43 17.86
C LEU A 68 0.84 12.46 17.25
N ASN A 69 0.75 13.74 17.63
CA ASN A 69 1.64 14.81 17.21
C ASN A 69 2.80 15.00 18.20
N ASP A 70 2.54 14.86 19.50
CA ASP A 70 3.54 15.02 20.58
C ASP A 70 4.59 13.90 20.56
N THR A 71 4.18 12.70 20.15
CA THR A 71 5.09 11.57 19.87
C THR A 71 6.02 11.80 18.68
N LEU A 72 5.84 12.91 17.92
CA LEU A 72 6.55 13.20 16.67
C LEU A 72 7.75 14.13 16.77
N SER A 73 8.02 14.65 17.96
CA SER A 73 8.95 15.76 18.20
C SER A 73 10.45 15.40 18.13
N GLY A 74 10.84 14.17 17.76
CA GLY A 74 12.24 13.72 17.91
C GLY A 74 13.01 13.34 16.65
N ASN A 75 12.42 12.59 15.70
CA ASN A 75 13.09 12.22 14.44
C ASN A 75 12.11 11.51 13.47
N LEU A 76 11.15 12.28 12.94
CA LEU A 76 9.91 11.74 12.35
C LEU A 76 9.60 12.26 10.95
N SER A 77 10.60 12.24 10.07
CA SER A 77 10.40 12.41 8.62
C SER A 77 9.41 11.41 8.00
N THR A 78 8.95 10.39 8.75
CA THR A 78 8.11 9.30 8.26
C THR A 78 6.67 9.25 8.77
N VAL A 79 6.32 9.94 9.86
CA VAL A 79 4.97 9.80 10.43
C VAL A 79 4.01 10.87 9.96
N PHE A 80 4.37 12.16 9.97
CA PHE A 80 3.50 13.20 9.42
C PHE A 80 4.11 13.90 8.20
N ARG A 81 3.49 13.68 7.04
CA ARG A 81 4.06 14.03 5.75
C ARG A 81 3.00 14.25 4.69
N SER A 82 3.38 14.96 3.63
CA SER A 82 2.62 14.93 2.39
C SER A 82 2.96 13.66 1.61
N GLU A 83 1.94 13.00 1.06
CA GLU A 83 2.12 11.89 0.12
C GLU A 83 1.39 12.19 -1.19
N TRP A 84 2.13 12.45 -2.26
CA TRP A 84 1.60 12.59 -3.61
C TRP A 84 1.88 11.36 -4.44
N LYS A 85 1.05 11.11 -5.45
CA LYS A 85 1.14 9.92 -6.29
C LYS A 85 0.91 10.27 -7.74
N ALA A 86 1.74 9.74 -8.63
CA ALA A 86 1.48 9.74 -10.06
C ALA A 86 1.26 8.29 -10.52
N LYS A 87 0.30 8.09 -11.42
CA LYS A 87 0.14 6.83 -12.15
C LYS A 87 0.70 7.07 -13.54
N GLU A 88 1.66 6.26 -13.94
CA GLU A 88 2.40 6.39 -15.18
C GLU A 88 2.59 5.00 -15.80
N ASP A 89 2.86 4.96 -17.11
CA ASP A 89 3.47 3.78 -17.71
C ASP A 89 4.94 3.65 -17.29
N TYR A 90 5.58 2.54 -17.64
CA TYR A 90 6.99 2.35 -17.31
C TYR A 90 7.93 3.34 -18.00
N ASP A 91 7.59 3.86 -19.18
CA ASP A 91 8.46 4.77 -19.92
C ASP A 91 8.53 6.14 -19.23
N LEU A 92 7.38 6.76 -18.94
CA LEU A 92 7.28 7.98 -18.14
C LEU A 92 7.81 7.77 -16.72
N GLY A 93 7.59 6.59 -16.17
CA GLY A 93 8.21 6.12 -14.93
C GLY A 93 9.73 6.14 -14.94
N SER A 94 10.33 5.61 -16.00
CA SER A 94 11.78 5.57 -16.19
C SER A 94 12.34 6.98 -16.41
N GLN A 95 11.60 7.86 -17.08
CA GLN A 95 11.97 9.26 -17.27
C GLN A 95 12.05 10.01 -15.94
N TYR A 96 11.07 9.84 -15.05
CA TYR A 96 11.15 10.39 -13.69
C TYR A 96 12.43 9.94 -12.96
N MET A 97 12.76 8.65 -13.04
CA MET A 97 13.98 8.12 -12.42
C MET A 97 15.24 8.73 -13.04
N ILE A 98 15.29 8.91 -14.36
CA ILE A 98 16.39 9.61 -15.06
C ILE A 98 16.55 11.03 -14.52
N ASP A 99 15.46 11.78 -14.40
CA ASP A 99 15.51 13.18 -13.99
C ASP A 99 15.94 13.32 -12.52
N VAL A 100 15.46 12.43 -11.65
CA VAL A 100 15.93 12.32 -10.26
C VAL A 100 17.42 11.99 -10.20
N LEU A 101 17.91 11.04 -11.02
CA LEU A 101 19.33 10.71 -11.07
C LEU A 101 20.18 11.89 -11.55
N LYS A 102 19.74 12.65 -12.56
CA LYS A 102 20.46 13.85 -13.01
C LYS A 102 20.53 14.91 -11.91
N ALA A 103 19.41 15.15 -11.23
CA ALA A 103 19.32 16.18 -10.20
C ALA A 103 20.05 15.82 -8.89
N PHE A 104 20.11 14.53 -8.52
CA PHE A 104 20.61 14.10 -7.20
C PHE A 104 21.77 13.09 -7.24
N GLY A 105 21.91 12.30 -8.31
CA GLY A 105 22.90 11.23 -8.45
C GLY A 105 24.10 11.55 -9.36
N GLY A 106 23.95 12.52 -10.26
CA GLY A 106 24.95 12.88 -11.28
C GLY A 106 24.74 12.18 -12.62
N GLU A 107 25.20 12.82 -13.71
CA GLU A 107 24.90 12.39 -15.09
C GLU A 107 25.57 11.08 -15.53
N SER A 108 26.68 10.69 -14.88
CA SER A 108 27.49 9.53 -15.27
C SER A 108 26.74 8.21 -15.20
N LEU A 109 25.81 8.06 -14.24
CA LEU A 109 25.01 6.84 -14.12
C LEU A 109 23.91 6.74 -15.18
N VAL A 110 23.28 7.88 -15.51
CA VAL A 110 22.29 7.94 -16.58
C VAL A 110 22.94 7.56 -17.91
N ALA A 111 24.15 8.04 -18.18
CA ALA A 111 24.91 7.67 -19.37
C ALA A 111 25.20 6.15 -19.43
N LYS A 112 25.58 5.53 -18.31
CA LYS A 112 25.89 4.09 -18.20
C LYS A 112 24.72 3.19 -18.61
N PHE A 113 23.48 3.58 -18.29
CA PHE A 113 22.27 2.79 -18.56
C PHE A 113 21.38 3.36 -19.67
N SER A 114 21.89 4.33 -20.44
CA SER A 114 21.16 5.04 -21.51
C SER A 114 20.57 4.16 -22.61
N HIS A 115 21.06 2.93 -22.76
CA HIS A 115 20.58 1.95 -23.74
C HIS A 115 19.33 1.16 -23.26
N LEU A 116 18.95 1.29 -21.99
CA LEU A 116 17.79 0.62 -21.39
C LEU A 116 16.61 1.59 -21.31
N ARG A 117 15.38 1.05 -21.33
CA ARG A 117 14.14 1.83 -21.20
C ARG A 117 13.12 1.14 -20.30
N GLY A 118 12.09 1.88 -19.91
CA GLY A 118 10.97 1.38 -19.14
C GLY A 118 11.38 0.64 -17.86
N LYS A 119 10.73 -0.50 -17.62
CA LYS A 119 10.97 -1.35 -16.44
C LYS A 119 12.43 -1.83 -16.35
N GLN A 120 13.07 -2.16 -17.47
CA GLN A 120 14.45 -2.66 -17.48
C GLN A 120 15.45 -1.60 -16.98
N PHE A 121 15.24 -0.34 -17.35
CA PHE A 121 16.06 0.76 -16.85
C PHE A 121 15.90 0.88 -15.32
N ILE A 122 14.65 0.94 -14.84
CA ILE A 122 14.34 1.04 -13.40
C ILE A 122 15.00 -0.10 -12.63
N ASP A 123 14.80 -1.34 -13.06
CA ASP A 123 15.36 -2.53 -12.41
C ASP A 123 16.89 -2.48 -12.36
N ARG A 124 17.56 -2.05 -13.44
CA ARG A 124 19.03 -1.94 -13.48
C ARG A 124 19.59 -0.83 -12.62
N VAL A 125 18.96 0.35 -12.61
CA VAL A 125 19.39 1.42 -11.70
C VAL A 125 19.22 0.99 -10.25
N VAL A 126 18.08 0.38 -9.94
CA VAL A 126 17.82 -0.13 -8.60
C VAL A 126 18.84 -1.21 -8.24
N ASP A 127 19.12 -2.17 -9.11
CA ASP A 127 20.15 -3.19 -8.90
C ASP A 127 21.53 -2.58 -8.66
N HIS A 128 21.89 -1.55 -9.41
CA HIS A 128 23.15 -0.86 -9.18
C HIS A 128 23.19 -0.12 -7.84
N LEU A 129 22.12 0.61 -7.49
CA LEU A 129 21.97 1.27 -6.19
C LEU A 129 22.00 0.28 -5.02
N LYS A 130 21.53 -0.96 -5.21
CA LYS A 130 21.65 -2.03 -4.21
C LYS A 130 23.11 -2.41 -3.96
N GLU A 131 23.93 -2.48 -5.01
CA GLU A 131 25.36 -2.84 -4.90
C GLU A 131 26.17 -1.75 -4.20
N ILE A 132 26.00 -0.49 -4.63
CA ILE A 132 26.85 0.61 -4.16
C ILE A 132 26.24 1.43 -3.01
N ARG A 133 24.99 1.13 -2.62
CA ARG A 133 24.20 1.69 -1.52
C ARG A 133 23.82 3.17 -1.63
N LYS A 134 24.69 4.02 -2.18
CA LYS A 134 24.46 5.47 -2.35
C LYS A 134 25.14 5.98 -3.62
N ILE A 135 24.46 6.84 -4.37
CA ILE A 135 24.96 7.56 -5.55
C ILE A 135 24.63 9.03 -5.37
N GLY A 136 25.65 9.88 -5.30
CA GLY A 136 25.45 11.29 -4.97
C GLY A 136 24.63 11.44 -3.69
N LYS A 137 23.45 12.04 -3.80
CA LYS A 137 22.48 12.27 -2.72
C LYS A 137 21.32 11.26 -2.71
N ILE A 138 21.41 10.19 -3.47
CA ILE A 138 20.38 9.14 -3.58
C ILE A 138 20.86 7.87 -2.88
N SER A 139 20.04 7.28 -2.01
CA SER A 139 20.32 5.97 -1.41
C SER A 139 19.09 5.07 -1.43
N MET A 140 19.30 3.76 -1.40
CA MET A 140 18.20 2.81 -1.13
C MET A 140 17.73 2.98 0.31
N ARG A 141 16.42 3.12 0.51
CA ARG A 141 15.82 3.20 1.85
C ARG A 141 15.80 1.83 2.52
N ASP A 142 15.26 0.86 1.80
CA ASP A 142 15.03 -0.50 2.29
C ASP A 142 16.15 -1.41 1.73
N PRO A 143 16.70 -2.34 2.54
CA PRO A 143 17.69 -3.29 2.05
C PRO A 143 17.09 -4.18 0.97
N PRO A 144 17.87 -4.61 -0.03
CA PRO A 144 17.35 -5.45 -1.09
C PRO A 144 17.03 -6.87 -0.65
N ALA A 145 16.12 -7.49 -1.41
CA ALA A 145 15.98 -8.94 -1.37
C ALA A 145 17.30 -9.62 -1.78
N PRO A 146 17.71 -10.71 -1.12
CA PRO A 146 18.82 -11.55 -1.55
C PRO A 146 18.65 -12.03 -2.99
N LYS A 147 19.77 -12.18 -3.70
CA LYS A 147 19.77 -12.67 -5.09
C LYS A 147 19.12 -14.05 -5.19
N GLY A 148 18.25 -14.22 -6.18
CA GLY A 148 17.39 -15.40 -6.30
C GLY A 148 16.08 -15.33 -5.52
N SER A 149 15.70 -14.13 -5.07
CA SER A 149 14.39 -13.83 -4.50
C SER A 149 13.95 -12.40 -4.81
N PHE A 150 12.68 -12.12 -4.62
CA PHE A 150 12.16 -10.75 -4.61
C PHE A 150 11.15 -10.56 -3.48
N ASP A 151 11.05 -9.32 -3.01
CA ASP A 151 10.14 -8.95 -1.95
C ASP A 151 8.89 -8.24 -2.50
N ARG A 152 7.73 -8.59 -1.96
CA ARG A 152 6.44 -7.98 -2.25
C ARG A 152 5.88 -7.36 -0.98
N THR A 153 5.30 -6.17 -1.10
CA THR A 153 4.53 -5.58 0.00
C THR A 153 3.10 -6.06 -0.10
N PHE A 154 2.61 -6.74 0.94
CA PHE A 154 1.21 -7.09 1.11
C PHE A 154 0.57 -6.13 2.12
N THR A 155 -0.59 -5.58 1.79
CA THR A 155 -1.35 -4.72 2.71
C THR A 155 -2.81 -5.14 2.71
N TYR A 156 -3.32 -5.46 3.90
CA TYR A 156 -4.70 -5.78 4.18
C TYR A 156 -5.43 -4.54 4.74
N TYR A 157 -6.71 -4.40 4.44
CA TYR A 157 -7.50 -3.23 4.80
C TYR A 157 -8.78 -3.60 5.55
N THR A 158 -9.07 -2.86 6.63
CA THR A 158 -10.38 -2.84 7.29
C THR A 158 -11.35 -1.90 6.56
N LYS A 159 -12.51 -1.64 7.15
CA LYS A 159 -13.35 -0.50 6.76
C LYS A 159 -12.69 0.84 7.09
N ALA A 160 -13.03 1.90 6.36
CA ALA A 160 -12.57 3.25 6.69
C ALA A 160 -13.44 3.89 7.79
N LEU A 161 -12.80 4.60 8.72
CA LEU A 161 -13.46 5.45 9.71
C LEU A 161 -13.42 6.91 9.27
N THR A 162 -14.40 7.69 9.71
CA THR A 162 -14.37 9.15 9.57
C THR A 162 -14.62 9.83 10.91
N ASP A 163 -14.06 11.02 11.10
CA ASP A 163 -14.22 11.80 12.34
C ASP A 163 -15.46 12.71 12.36
N GLY A 164 -16.41 12.50 11.43
CA GLY A 164 -17.60 13.35 11.27
C GLY A 164 -17.36 14.72 10.64
N THR A 165 -16.12 15.21 10.67
CA THR A 165 -15.73 16.41 9.90
C THR A 165 -15.33 16.01 8.49
N GLY A 166 -14.95 14.74 8.27
CA GLY A 166 -14.63 14.09 6.99
C GLY A 166 -13.15 13.64 6.84
N ALA A 167 -12.37 13.63 7.92
CA ALA A 167 -11.03 13.06 7.95
C ALA A 167 -11.18 11.55 7.79
N LYS A 168 -10.20 10.90 7.17
CA LYS A 168 -10.30 9.47 6.86
C LYS A 168 -9.20 8.70 7.57
N HIS A 169 -9.62 7.68 8.31
CA HIS A 169 -8.72 6.77 8.99
C HIS A 169 -8.89 5.37 8.42
N GLN A 170 -7.78 4.73 8.14
CA GLN A 170 -7.76 3.38 7.59
C GLN A 170 -6.79 2.56 8.42
N VAL A 171 -7.34 1.59 9.15
CA VAL A 171 -6.54 0.54 9.80
C VAL A 171 -6.10 -0.45 8.74
N ARG A 172 -4.85 -0.86 8.83
CA ARG A 172 -4.19 -1.72 7.84
C ARG A 172 -3.29 -2.69 8.56
N LEU A 173 -3.21 -3.90 8.03
CA LEU A 173 -2.11 -4.79 8.34
C LEU A 173 -1.16 -4.81 7.15
N ARG A 174 0.12 -4.57 7.39
CA ARG A 174 1.14 -4.63 6.35
C ARG A 174 2.17 -5.68 6.69
N THR A 175 2.53 -6.48 5.70
CA THR A 175 3.64 -7.42 5.79
C THR A 175 4.42 -7.44 4.48
N TYR A 176 5.60 -8.04 4.53
CA TYR A 176 6.52 -8.16 3.40
C TYR A 176 6.77 -9.64 3.17
N LEU A 177 6.56 -10.07 1.93
CA LEU A 177 6.70 -11.45 1.52
C LEU A 177 7.90 -11.57 0.60
N ARG A 178 8.76 -12.55 0.86
CA ARG A 178 9.84 -12.96 -0.01
C ARG A 178 9.41 -14.19 -0.78
N GLU A 179 9.49 -14.12 -2.10
CA GLU A 179 9.30 -15.26 -2.99
C GLU A 179 10.66 -15.69 -3.53
N ILE A 180 11.01 -16.97 -3.36
CA ILE A 180 12.24 -17.54 -3.92
C ILE A 180 12.04 -17.92 -5.37
N VAL A 181 13.04 -17.62 -6.20
CA VAL A 181 13.17 -18.10 -7.58
C VAL A 181 14.32 -19.12 -7.62
N PRO A 182 14.04 -20.44 -7.50
CA PRO A 182 15.09 -21.47 -7.31
C PRO A 182 16.14 -21.52 -8.43
N SER A 183 15.74 -21.20 -9.66
CA SER A 183 16.64 -21.13 -10.81
C SER A 183 17.66 -19.99 -10.69
N GLU A 184 17.30 -18.89 -10.02
CA GLU A 184 18.12 -17.68 -9.87
C GLU A 184 18.92 -17.64 -8.57
N MET A 185 18.61 -18.53 -7.62
CA MET A 185 19.41 -18.70 -6.40
C MET A 185 20.87 -19.01 -6.74
N VAL A 186 21.76 -18.27 -6.07
CA VAL A 186 23.21 -18.50 -6.12
C VAL A 186 23.58 -19.59 -5.12
N ASN A 187 24.52 -20.45 -5.48
CA ASN A 187 25.01 -21.48 -4.57
C ASN A 187 25.64 -20.86 -3.32
N ASP A 188 25.41 -21.49 -2.17
CA ASP A 188 25.98 -21.16 -0.88
C ASP A 188 25.61 -19.77 -0.32
N LEU A 189 24.76 -19.01 -1.00
CA LEU A 189 24.18 -17.77 -0.46
C LEU A 189 22.84 -18.06 0.23
N PRO A 190 22.69 -17.71 1.52
CA PRO A 190 21.45 -17.94 2.25
C PRO A 190 20.37 -16.92 1.86
N ILE A 191 19.16 -17.43 1.73
CA ILE A 191 17.94 -16.62 1.70
C ILE A 191 17.20 -16.87 3.01
N GLN A 192 17.05 -15.81 3.80
CA GLN A 192 16.54 -15.87 5.16
C GLN A 192 15.18 -15.17 5.25
N GLY A 193 14.36 -15.59 6.21
CA GLY A 193 13.07 -14.98 6.51
C GLY A 193 12.34 -15.73 7.63
N PHE A 194 11.01 -15.63 7.65
CA PHE A 194 10.19 -16.29 8.68
C PHE A 194 9.00 -17.01 8.06
N TYR A 195 8.69 -18.19 8.56
CA TYR A 195 7.54 -18.98 8.15
C TYR A 195 6.85 -19.59 9.37
N ASN A 196 5.55 -19.34 9.51
CA ASN A 196 4.76 -19.76 10.70
C ASN A 196 5.41 -19.36 12.04
N GLY A 197 5.90 -18.11 12.13
CA GLY A 197 6.54 -17.56 13.34
C GLY A 197 7.98 -18.04 13.58
N GLN A 198 8.45 -19.06 12.85
CA GLN A 198 9.83 -19.55 12.96
C GLN A 198 10.75 -18.84 11.98
N TYR A 199 11.99 -18.60 12.40
CA TYR A 199 13.04 -18.22 11.47
C TYR A 199 13.30 -19.37 10.50
N ILE A 200 13.50 -19.05 9.23
CA ILE A 200 13.93 -20.00 8.21
C ILE A 200 15.12 -19.47 7.41
N GLU A 201 15.99 -20.38 6.99
CA GLU A 201 17.08 -20.12 6.05
C GLU A 201 17.13 -21.21 4.98
N ILE A 202 17.29 -20.78 3.73
CA ILE A 202 17.33 -21.67 2.56
C ILE A 202 18.60 -21.36 1.79
N VAL A 203 19.46 -22.37 1.63
CA VAL A 203 20.69 -22.29 0.86
C VAL A 203 20.63 -23.28 -0.29
N LYS A 204 20.94 -22.83 -1.50
CA LYS A 204 21.11 -23.74 -2.65
C LYS A 204 22.51 -24.35 -2.58
N ILE A 205 22.58 -25.67 -2.57
CA ILE A 205 23.86 -26.42 -2.47
C ILE A 205 24.12 -27.28 -3.72
N GLY A 206 23.27 -27.18 -4.73
CA GLY A 206 23.42 -27.87 -6.00
C GLY A 206 22.18 -27.74 -6.88
N PRO A 207 22.19 -28.34 -8.08
CA PRO A 207 21.02 -28.40 -8.95
C PRO A 207 19.85 -29.08 -8.22
N ASN A 208 18.75 -28.34 -8.04
CA ASN A 208 17.55 -28.81 -7.33
C ASN A 208 17.79 -29.37 -5.92
N LYS A 209 18.90 -29.01 -5.25
CA LYS A 209 19.22 -29.43 -3.87
C LYS A 209 19.35 -28.20 -2.97
N PHE A 210 18.63 -28.23 -1.86
CA PHE A 210 18.52 -27.12 -0.92
C PHE A 210 18.77 -27.59 0.50
N LYS A 211 19.50 -26.79 1.25
CA LYS A 211 19.66 -26.90 2.69
C LYS A 211 18.65 -25.96 3.35
N TYR A 212 17.74 -26.51 4.12
CA TYR A 212 16.72 -25.80 4.88
C TYR A 212 17.07 -25.84 6.36
N ARG A 213 17.05 -24.68 7.01
CA ARG A 213 17.22 -24.51 8.46
C ARG A 213 16.01 -23.79 9.05
N SER A 214 15.57 -24.21 10.22
CA SER A 214 14.41 -23.62 10.93
C SER A 214 14.67 -23.56 12.43
N ALA A 215 14.36 -22.44 13.07
CA ALA A 215 14.51 -22.27 14.52
C ALA A 215 13.42 -21.33 15.07
N SER A 216 13.01 -21.48 16.32
CA SER A 216 12.03 -20.58 16.94
C SER A 216 12.53 -19.14 17.05
N THR A 217 13.84 -18.94 17.26
CA THR A 217 14.45 -17.61 17.29
C THR A 217 15.82 -17.59 16.61
N TYR A 218 16.17 -16.44 16.03
CA TYR A 218 17.49 -16.15 15.47
C TYR A 218 17.91 -14.72 15.84
N SER A 219 19.14 -14.59 16.32
CA SER A 219 19.75 -13.30 16.64
C SER A 219 20.67 -12.86 15.51
N GLU A 220 20.27 -11.83 14.76
CA GLU A 220 21.11 -11.24 13.70
C GLU A 220 22.42 -10.65 14.26
N ALA A 221 22.39 -10.14 15.50
CA ALA A 221 23.53 -9.49 16.14
C ALA A 221 24.61 -10.47 16.57
N THR A 222 24.20 -11.62 17.14
CA THR A 222 25.13 -12.66 17.59
C THR A 222 25.31 -13.78 16.56
N LYS A 223 24.49 -13.80 15.50
CA LYS A 223 24.44 -14.85 14.46
C LYS A 223 24.13 -16.24 15.04
N GLU A 224 23.35 -16.29 16.12
CA GLU A 224 23.03 -17.53 16.83
C GLU A 224 21.56 -17.93 16.65
N TYR A 225 21.34 -19.24 16.62
CA TYR A 225 20.03 -19.88 16.61
C TYR A 225 19.64 -20.29 18.04
N SER A 226 18.33 -20.40 18.29
CA SER A 226 17.86 -21.19 19.43
C SER A 226 18.28 -22.66 19.32
N SER A 227 18.26 -23.35 20.46
CA SER A 227 18.69 -24.74 20.60
C SER A 227 17.83 -25.75 19.84
N ASP A 228 16.66 -25.36 19.35
CA ASP A 228 15.70 -26.16 18.58
C ASP A 228 15.94 -26.15 17.07
N LEU A 229 17.13 -25.73 16.63
CA LEU A 229 17.50 -25.67 15.21
C LEU A 229 17.29 -27.02 14.50
N VAL A 230 16.40 -27.02 13.51
CA VAL A 230 16.18 -28.13 12.59
C VAL A 230 16.94 -27.86 11.29
N GLU A 231 17.77 -28.81 10.86
CA GLU A 231 18.50 -28.75 9.59
C GLU A 231 18.16 -29.96 8.70
N LYS A 232 17.79 -29.71 7.45
CA LYS A 232 17.41 -30.74 6.47
C LYS A 232 17.96 -30.42 5.09
N VAL A 233 18.44 -31.43 4.37
CA VAL A 233 18.75 -31.34 2.94
C VAL A 233 17.61 -31.97 2.16
N MET A 234 17.06 -31.25 1.18
CA MET A 234 15.90 -31.69 0.40
C MET A 234 15.99 -31.23 -1.05
N ASN A 235 15.20 -31.87 -1.91
CA ASN A 235 15.01 -31.43 -3.28
C ASN A 235 13.94 -30.31 -3.37
N LEU A 236 13.72 -29.75 -4.56
CA LEU A 236 12.72 -28.69 -4.77
C LEU A 236 11.31 -29.10 -4.33
N GLU A 237 10.89 -30.34 -4.60
CA GLU A 237 9.58 -30.84 -4.19
C GLU A 237 9.44 -30.92 -2.67
N GLY A 238 10.49 -31.40 -1.98
CA GLY A 238 10.55 -31.42 -0.52
C GLY A 238 10.49 -30.01 0.06
N LEU A 239 11.20 -29.05 -0.53
CA LEU A 239 11.18 -27.66 -0.10
C LEU A 239 9.78 -27.04 -0.26
N LYS A 240 9.10 -27.30 -1.38
CA LYS A 240 7.72 -26.87 -1.61
C LYS A 240 6.73 -27.46 -0.61
N LYS A 241 6.95 -28.70 -0.17
CA LYS A 241 6.12 -29.36 0.85
C LYS A 241 6.31 -28.75 2.25
N VAL A 242 7.52 -28.30 2.59
CA VAL A 242 7.83 -27.73 3.91
C VAL A 242 7.39 -26.27 4.02
N ILE A 243 7.54 -25.50 2.95
CA ILE A 243 7.15 -24.09 2.90
C ILE A 243 5.77 -24.01 2.25
N ASN A 244 5.72 -23.79 0.94
CA ASN A 244 4.53 -23.85 0.11
C ASN A 244 4.96 -23.96 -1.37
N ASN A 245 4.01 -24.21 -2.26
CA ASN A 245 4.29 -24.36 -3.69
C ASN A 245 5.00 -23.17 -4.34
N HIS A 246 4.78 -21.97 -3.80
CA HIS A 246 5.35 -20.71 -4.28
C HIS A 246 6.65 -20.31 -3.54
N LEU A 247 7.12 -21.12 -2.60
CA LEU A 247 8.31 -20.83 -1.78
C LEU A 247 8.32 -19.40 -1.22
N THR A 248 7.16 -18.98 -0.71
CA THR A 248 6.94 -17.62 -0.20
C THR A 248 6.89 -17.60 1.32
N PHE A 249 7.54 -16.62 1.95
CA PHE A 249 7.62 -16.46 3.41
C PHE A 249 7.89 -15.00 3.81
N TYR A 250 7.87 -14.66 5.10
CA TYR A 250 8.00 -13.26 5.56
C TYR A 250 9.44 -12.72 5.48
N ALA A 251 9.62 -11.45 5.10
CA ALA A 251 10.91 -10.84 4.72
C ALA A 251 11.36 -9.65 5.62
N TYR A 252 12.68 -9.45 5.75
CA TYR A 252 13.35 -8.31 6.44
C TYR A 252 13.30 -7.02 5.61
N PRO A 253 13.26 -5.78 6.19
CA PRO A 253 13.42 -5.33 7.60
C PRO A 253 12.15 -5.36 8.45
N HIS A 254 11.05 -5.87 7.91
CA HIS A 254 9.77 -5.99 8.62
C HIS A 254 9.46 -7.45 8.97
N ALA A 255 10.50 -8.29 9.06
CA ALA A 255 10.45 -9.75 9.10
C ALA A 255 9.81 -10.36 10.35
N LYS A 256 9.57 -9.58 11.41
CA LYS A 256 9.13 -10.14 12.70
C LYS A 256 7.61 -10.23 12.87
N GLY A 257 6.84 -9.92 11.83
CA GLY A 257 5.40 -10.10 11.86
C GLY A 257 4.67 -9.19 10.90
N PHE A 258 3.55 -8.62 11.35
CA PHE A 258 2.83 -7.61 10.61
C PHE A 258 2.93 -6.28 11.34
N LYS A 259 2.80 -5.21 10.57
CA LYS A 259 2.59 -3.87 11.10
C LYS A 259 1.10 -3.60 11.15
N LEU A 260 0.57 -3.38 12.34
CA LEU A 260 -0.76 -2.83 12.53
C LEU A 260 -0.67 -1.32 12.44
N GLU A 261 -1.16 -0.78 11.33
CA GLU A 261 -0.98 0.61 10.95
C GLU A 261 -2.30 1.37 10.97
N VAL A 262 -2.31 2.52 11.62
CA VAL A 262 -3.36 3.52 11.47
C VAL A 262 -2.86 4.57 10.50
N LYS A 263 -3.48 4.64 9.32
CA LYS A 263 -3.23 5.71 8.36
C LYS A 263 -4.35 6.74 8.44
N THR A 264 -4.02 7.92 8.96
CA THR A 264 -4.90 9.07 9.10
C THR A 264 -4.62 10.07 7.99
N ARG A 265 -5.69 10.54 7.33
CA ARG A 265 -5.68 11.71 6.46
C ARG A 265 -6.47 12.81 7.15
N PRO A 266 -5.80 13.78 7.82
CA PRO A 266 -6.49 14.94 8.36
C PRO A 266 -7.12 15.75 7.22
N HIS A 267 -7.98 16.70 7.58
CA HIS A 267 -8.54 17.64 6.60
C HIS A 267 -7.55 18.63 6.03
N ASP A 268 -6.39 18.76 6.67
CA ASP A 268 -5.35 19.66 6.25
C ASP A 268 -5.00 19.44 4.77
N GLU A 269 -4.80 20.56 4.07
CA GLU A 269 -4.46 20.58 2.66
C GLU A 269 -3.07 21.15 2.45
N VAL A 270 -2.35 20.58 1.50
CA VAL A 270 -1.16 21.19 0.94
C VAL A 270 -1.61 22.41 0.14
N ASN A 271 -1.17 23.58 0.58
CA ASN A 271 -1.40 24.85 -0.09
C ASN A 271 -0.07 25.37 -0.64
N ASN A 272 0.28 25.00 -1.86
CA ASN A 272 1.44 25.48 -2.58
C ASN A 272 1.07 25.96 -4.00
N LYS A 273 1.04 27.27 -4.19
CA LYS A 273 0.66 27.90 -5.47
C LYS A 273 1.67 27.68 -6.59
N ASN A 274 2.93 27.38 -6.27
CA ASN A 274 3.98 27.16 -7.27
C ASN A 274 3.91 25.74 -7.87
N PHE A 275 3.21 24.80 -7.21
CA PHE A 275 3.06 23.41 -7.66
C PHE A 275 1.59 22.99 -7.60
N GLU A 276 0.80 23.49 -8.54
CA GLU A 276 -0.67 23.34 -8.54
C GLU A 276 -1.14 21.88 -8.48
N LYS A 277 -0.43 20.95 -9.15
CA LYS A 277 -0.81 19.53 -9.13
C LYS A 277 -0.50 18.84 -7.80
N LEU A 278 0.27 19.48 -6.91
CA LEU A 278 0.55 19.00 -5.55
C LEU A 278 -0.47 19.54 -4.52
N LEU A 279 -1.42 20.38 -4.91
CA LEU A 279 -2.43 20.96 -4.01
C LEU A 279 -3.43 19.92 -3.47
N GLY A 280 -3.99 20.16 -2.29
CA GLY A 280 -5.13 19.41 -1.73
C GLY A 280 -4.78 18.47 -0.56
N LYS A 281 -5.71 17.57 -0.21
CA LYS A 281 -5.65 16.66 0.97
C LYS A 281 -4.59 15.56 0.85
N ASN A 282 -3.32 15.98 0.92
CA ASN A 282 -2.15 15.14 0.74
C ASN A 282 -1.41 14.86 2.05
N TYR A 283 -1.72 15.59 3.13
CA TYR A 283 -1.15 15.28 4.44
C TYR A 283 -1.67 13.95 4.96
N VAL A 284 -0.74 13.18 5.50
CA VAL A 284 -0.94 11.83 6.00
C VAL A 284 -0.15 11.69 7.28
N GLN A 285 -0.82 11.22 8.33
CA GLN A 285 -0.19 10.72 9.53
C GLN A 285 -0.26 9.18 9.51
N LYS A 286 0.87 8.50 9.74
CA LYS A 286 0.92 7.04 9.73
C LYS A 286 1.61 6.51 10.97
N LEU A 287 0.87 5.75 11.78
CA LEU A 287 1.38 5.15 13.00
C LEU A 287 1.33 3.64 12.86
N SER A 288 2.25 2.96 13.54
CA SER A 288 2.30 1.52 13.49
C SER A 288 2.90 0.95 14.76
N VAL A 289 2.35 -0.18 15.18
CA VAL A 289 2.95 -1.09 16.15
C VAL A 289 3.34 -2.38 15.42
N ASP A 290 4.44 -2.99 15.84
CA ASP A 290 4.81 -4.33 15.36
C ASP A 290 3.98 -5.37 16.14
N VAL A 291 3.41 -6.32 15.40
CA VAL A 291 2.54 -7.38 15.93
C VAL A 291 3.04 -8.73 15.41
N ASN A 292 3.16 -9.72 16.30
CA ASN A 292 3.55 -11.05 15.87
C ASN A 292 2.50 -11.64 14.93
N PRO A 293 2.85 -12.55 14.03
CA PRO A 293 1.88 -13.21 13.19
C PRO A 293 0.70 -13.77 14.01
N GLU A 294 0.94 -14.68 14.94
CA GLU A 294 -0.09 -15.44 15.66
C GLU A 294 -1.13 -14.57 16.39
N ASP A 295 -0.69 -13.38 16.79
CA ASP A 295 -1.50 -12.38 17.49
C ASP A 295 -2.54 -11.72 16.58
N ILE A 296 -2.35 -11.74 15.26
CA ILE A 296 -3.25 -11.10 14.29
C ILE A 296 -4.52 -11.91 14.09
N LEU A 297 -4.46 -13.22 14.32
CA LEU A 297 -5.66 -14.06 14.32
C LEU A 297 -6.64 -13.62 15.40
N LEU A 298 -6.17 -12.99 16.50
CA LEU A 298 -7.05 -12.43 17.53
C LEU A 298 -7.93 -11.29 17.00
N LEU A 299 -7.45 -10.59 15.96
CA LEU A 299 -8.15 -9.46 15.36
C LEU A 299 -9.02 -9.85 14.16
N PHE A 300 -8.70 -10.94 13.45
CA PHE A 300 -9.25 -11.22 12.11
C PHE A 300 -9.75 -12.65 11.87
N LYS A 301 -9.85 -13.51 12.90
CA LYS A 301 -10.36 -14.89 12.75
C LYS A 301 -11.86 -14.92 12.45
N ASP A 302 -12.29 -15.87 11.61
CA ASP A 302 -13.66 -16.16 11.13
C ASP A 302 -14.75 -15.40 11.91
N ASN A 303 -15.04 -14.16 11.49
CA ASN A 303 -15.93 -13.17 12.14
C ASN A 303 -17.43 -13.57 12.05
N LYS A 304 -17.74 -14.85 12.24
CA LYS A 304 -19.11 -15.33 12.38
C LYS A 304 -19.71 -14.93 13.72
N THR A 305 -18.89 -14.76 14.73
CA THR A 305 -19.29 -14.14 15.99
C THR A 305 -19.08 -12.63 15.89
N LYS A 306 -20.14 -11.93 15.50
CA LYS A 306 -20.28 -10.45 15.59
C LYS A 306 -20.38 -10.00 17.06
N ASN A 307 -19.51 -10.52 17.92
CA ASN A 307 -19.52 -10.30 19.36
C ASN A 307 -18.50 -9.21 19.70
N SER A 308 -19.01 -7.99 19.90
CA SER A 308 -18.23 -6.80 20.24
C SER A 308 -17.40 -6.99 21.52
N ASP A 309 -17.93 -7.68 22.53
CA ASP A 309 -17.25 -7.84 23.83
C ASP A 309 -16.01 -8.73 23.70
N MET A 310 -16.14 -9.84 22.96
CA MET A 310 -15.01 -10.73 22.68
C MET A 310 -13.91 -10.03 21.88
N MET A 311 -14.28 -9.19 20.91
CA MET A 311 -13.30 -8.42 20.13
C MET A 311 -12.60 -7.37 21.00
N ARG A 312 -13.33 -6.71 21.91
CA ARG A 312 -12.74 -5.81 22.90
C ARG A 312 -11.72 -6.54 23.77
N GLU A 313 -12.06 -7.70 24.31
CA GLU A 313 -11.13 -8.53 25.10
C GLU A 313 -9.87 -8.90 24.29
N ASN A 314 -10.04 -9.29 23.02
CA ASN A 314 -8.91 -9.60 22.12
C ASN A 314 -8.02 -8.38 21.86
N LEU A 315 -8.60 -7.20 21.68
CA LEU A 315 -7.87 -5.95 21.49
C LEU A 315 -7.06 -5.57 22.74
N GLU A 316 -7.63 -5.73 23.94
CA GLU A 316 -6.93 -5.46 25.20
C GLU A 316 -5.80 -6.47 25.44
N LEU A 317 -6.05 -7.76 25.20
CA LEU A 317 -5.02 -8.80 25.27
C LEU A 317 -3.87 -8.50 24.30
N LEU A 318 -4.21 -8.09 23.07
CA LEU A 318 -3.19 -7.73 22.09
C LEU A 318 -2.40 -6.49 22.51
N LYS A 319 -3.08 -5.47 23.05
CA LYS A 319 -2.46 -4.26 23.58
C LYS A 319 -1.42 -4.59 24.64
N GLU A 320 -1.74 -5.50 25.56
CA GLU A 320 -0.81 -5.99 26.57
C GLU A 320 0.42 -6.66 25.94
N ARG A 321 0.22 -7.56 24.97
CA ARG A 321 1.31 -8.26 24.26
C ARG A 321 2.26 -7.29 23.56
N VAL A 322 1.73 -6.32 22.82
CA VAL A 322 2.57 -5.35 22.10
C VAL A 322 3.26 -4.33 23.02
N SER A 323 2.70 -4.10 24.22
CA SER A 323 3.29 -3.21 25.24
C SER A 323 4.54 -3.78 25.87
N ASN A 324 4.70 -5.11 25.84
CA ASN A 324 5.90 -5.80 26.30
C ASN A 324 7.04 -5.78 25.27
N ASP A 325 6.80 -5.31 24.03
CA ASP A 325 7.88 -5.12 23.04
C ASP A 325 8.52 -3.73 23.22
N PRO A 326 9.82 -3.65 23.60
CA PRO A 326 10.50 -2.38 23.84
C PRO A 326 10.63 -1.49 22.59
N LYS A 327 10.34 -1.99 21.38
CA LYS A 327 10.33 -1.20 20.14
C LYS A 327 9.09 -0.33 19.98
N ASN A 328 8.00 -0.72 20.65
CA ASN A 328 6.74 0.00 20.61
C ASN A 328 6.74 1.05 21.72
N ALA A 329 6.59 2.33 21.36
CA ALA A 329 6.44 3.38 22.36
C ALA A 329 5.02 3.33 22.94
N THR A 330 4.89 3.47 24.27
CA THR A 330 3.62 3.42 25.00
C THR A 330 2.54 4.32 24.40
N ASP A 331 2.89 5.55 24.06
CA ASP A 331 1.94 6.51 23.49
C ASP A 331 1.43 6.09 22.10
N ARG A 332 2.31 5.49 21.27
CA ARG A 332 1.92 4.94 19.96
C ARG A 332 0.98 3.74 20.12
N ILE A 333 1.24 2.87 21.09
CA ILE A 333 0.36 1.75 21.42
C ILE A 333 -1.01 2.28 21.83
N ASN A 334 -1.06 3.19 22.80
CA ASN A 334 -2.31 3.75 23.30
C ASN A 334 -3.13 4.38 22.18
N ALA A 335 -2.53 5.19 21.32
CA ALA A 335 -3.26 5.84 20.25
C ALA A 335 -3.78 4.86 19.19
N VAL A 336 -3.01 3.83 18.82
CA VAL A 336 -3.47 2.78 17.89
C VAL A 336 -4.64 2.02 18.51
N PHE A 337 -4.49 1.48 19.72
CA PHE A 337 -5.50 0.61 20.31
C PHE A 337 -6.77 1.34 20.74
N ASN A 338 -6.67 2.58 21.22
CA ASN A 338 -7.85 3.38 21.53
C ASN A 338 -8.73 3.59 20.28
N LEU A 339 -8.13 3.86 19.11
CA LEU A 339 -8.90 3.98 17.86
C LEU A 339 -9.56 2.66 17.46
N LEU A 340 -8.89 1.53 17.67
CA LEU A 340 -9.43 0.20 17.37
C LEU A 340 -10.60 -0.17 18.28
N LEU A 341 -10.50 0.16 19.57
CA LEU A 341 -11.56 -0.03 20.55
C LEU A 341 -12.79 0.84 20.21
N ASP A 342 -12.58 2.13 19.94
CA ASP A 342 -13.66 3.03 19.51
C ASP A 342 -14.33 2.51 18.22
N ALA A 343 -13.54 2.01 17.26
CA ALA A 343 -14.08 1.46 16.02
C ALA A 343 -14.92 0.19 16.24
N ASN A 344 -14.48 -0.69 17.15
CA ASN A 344 -15.21 -1.90 17.54
C ASN A 344 -16.60 -1.57 18.10
N ASP A 345 -16.64 -0.60 19.02
CA ASP A 345 -17.87 -0.21 19.72
C ASP A 345 -18.91 0.38 18.79
N LEU A 346 -18.46 1.05 17.72
CA LEU A 346 -19.32 1.69 16.75
C LEU A 346 -19.80 0.74 15.64
N ASP A 347 -18.98 -0.25 15.28
CA ASP A 347 -19.32 -1.26 14.27
C ASP A 347 -18.60 -2.58 14.56
N ALA A 348 -19.34 -3.57 15.05
CA ALA A 348 -18.83 -4.91 15.31
C ALA A 348 -18.26 -5.61 14.05
N ASN A 349 -18.54 -5.11 12.83
CA ASN A 349 -17.95 -5.62 11.59
C ASN A 349 -16.72 -4.83 11.13
N PHE A 350 -16.21 -3.87 11.92
CA PHE A 350 -15.08 -3.03 11.51
C PHE A 350 -13.84 -3.84 11.12
N PHE A 351 -13.56 -4.91 11.86
CA PHE A 351 -12.44 -5.82 11.62
C PHE A 351 -12.73 -6.85 10.52
N VAL A 352 -13.92 -6.83 9.90
CA VAL A 352 -14.14 -7.60 8.68
C VAL A 352 -13.33 -6.95 7.56
N ALA A 353 -12.46 -7.77 7.00
CA ALA A 353 -11.68 -7.48 5.81
C ALA A 353 -12.50 -6.84 4.70
N GLN A 354 -11.93 -5.87 4.01
CA GLN A 354 -12.52 -5.33 2.79
C GLN A 354 -11.69 -5.66 1.53
N GLY A 355 -10.50 -6.24 1.73
CA GLY A 355 -9.61 -6.67 0.66
C GLY A 355 -8.13 -6.51 1.01
N ALA A 356 -7.27 -6.96 0.11
CA ALA A 356 -5.84 -6.74 0.21
C ALA A 356 -5.24 -6.26 -1.10
N THR A 357 -4.07 -5.65 -1.00
CA THR A 357 -3.26 -5.26 -2.14
C THR A 357 -1.88 -5.85 -2.03
N GLU A 358 -1.33 -6.21 -3.18
CA GLU A 358 0.05 -6.63 -3.31
C GLU A 358 0.74 -5.81 -4.38
N TYR A 359 2.00 -5.48 -4.16
CA TYR A 359 2.81 -4.76 -5.12
C TYR A 359 4.28 -4.94 -4.83
N ARG A 360 5.12 -4.81 -5.86
CA ARG A 360 6.55 -4.60 -5.71
C ARG A 360 6.80 -3.13 -5.45
N ARG A 361 7.82 -2.85 -4.62
CA ARG A 361 8.20 -1.48 -4.26
C ARG A 361 9.71 -1.34 -4.30
N HIS A 362 10.16 -0.27 -4.93
CA HIS A 362 11.49 0.29 -4.71
C HIS A 362 11.36 1.61 -3.98
N ALA A 363 12.07 1.76 -2.87
CA ALA A 363 12.05 2.95 -2.05
C ALA A 363 13.44 3.59 -2.02
N LEU A 364 13.49 4.84 -2.43
CA LEU A 364 14.69 5.66 -2.49
C LEU A 364 14.57 6.81 -1.50
N GLU A 365 15.69 7.16 -0.87
CA GLU A 365 15.84 8.39 -0.10
C GLU A 365 16.70 9.37 -0.89
N LEU A 366 16.20 10.60 -0.98
CA LEU A 366 16.84 11.75 -1.61
C LEU A 366 17.24 12.71 -0.49
N GLU A 367 18.54 12.91 -0.31
CA GLU A 367 19.08 13.85 0.66
C GLU A 367 18.96 15.27 0.10
N VAL A 368 18.18 16.12 0.79
CA VAL A 368 18.08 17.55 0.48
C VAL A 368 18.86 18.34 1.53
N PRO A 369 19.53 19.44 1.18
CA PRO A 369 20.34 20.21 2.14
C PRO A 369 19.51 20.97 3.19
N ASP A 370 18.18 20.94 3.08
CA ASP A 370 17.26 21.51 4.06
C ASP A 370 17.35 20.80 5.42
N MET A 371 17.22 21.57 6.50
CA MET A 371 17.30 21.08 7.87
C MET A 371 15.99 21.19 8.64
N ILE A 372 15.72 20.18 9.46
CA ILE A 372 14.74 20.20 10.55
C ILE A 372 15.52 19.87 11.81
N ASP A 373 15.44 20.75 12.81
CA ASP A 373 16.10 20.59 14.12
C ASP A 373 17.62 20.26 14.02
N GLY A 374 18.29 20.93 13.07
CA GLY A 374 19.74 20.78 12.85
C GLY A 374 20.17 19.53 12.07
N ALA A 375 19.23 18.67 11.64
CA ALA A 375 19.51 17.47 10.87
C ALA A 375 19.12 17.63 9.39
N VAL A 376 19.97 17.13 8.49
CA VAL A 376 19.69 17.05 7.05
C VAL A 376 18.50 16.14 6.80
N VAL A 377 17.51 16.63 6.06
CA VAL A 377 16.27 15.92 5.81
C VAL A 377 16.39 15.03 4.58
N ARG A 378 15.78 13.85 4.66
CA ARG A 378 15.63 12.94 3.53
C ARG A 378 14.19 12.90 3.06
N ILE A 379 14.00 13.02 1.75
CA ILE A 379 12.71 12.89 1.08
C ILE A 379 12.65 11.50 0.46
N GLN A 380 11.52 10.83 0.61
CA GLN A 380 11.36 9.50 0.05
C GLN A 380 10.60 9.58 -1.28
N THR A 381 11.11 8.88 -2.29
CA THR A 381 10.32 8.52 -3.45
C THR A 381 10.18 7.00 -3.55
N THR A 382 9.02 6.51 -4.01
CA THR A 382 8.80 5.09 -4.24
C THR A 382 8.30 4.81 -5.64
N LEU A 383 8.81 3.75 -6.24
CA LEU A 383 8.37 3.19 -7.51
C LEU A 383 7.65 1.88 -7.18
N ASP A 384 6.33 1.90 -7.27
CA ASP A 384 5.46 0.76 -6.95
C ASP A 384 4.86 0.20 -8.25
N TYR A 385 5.05 -1.08 -8.52
CA TYR A 385 4.58 -1.72 -9.76
C TYR A 385 4.17 -3.18 -9.50
N ASP A 386 3.72 -3.87 -10.55
CA ASP A 386 3.05 -5.18 -10.45
C ASP A 386 1.91 -5.11 -9.40
N MET A 387 1.19 -3.98 -9.42
CA MET A 387 0.18 -3.65 -8.41
C MET A 387 -1.11 -4.42 -8.64
N GLY A 388 -1.74 -4.81 -7.55
CA GLY A 388 -2.92 -5.64 -7.62
C GLY A 388 -3.81 -5.61 -6.41
N VAL A 389 -5.13 -5.55 -6.62
CA VAL A 389 -6.10 -5.88 -5.58
C VAL A 389 -6.44 -7.37 -5.65
N ARG A 390 -6.50 -7.99 -4.48
CA ARG A 390 -6.86 -9.39 -4.34
C ARG A 390 -8.22 -9.49 -3.67
N LYS A 391 -9.09 -10.31 -4.28
CA LYS A 391 -10.31 -10.81 -3.64
C LYS A 391 -9.87 -11.87 -2.64
N ASN A 392 -10.11 -11.65 -1.36
CA ASN A 392 -9.69 -12.57 -0.31
C ASN A 392 -10.90 -13.37 0.14
N TYR A 393 -11.34 -14.34 -0.66
CA TYR A 393 -12.45 -15.21 -0.29
C TYR A 393 -12.09 -16.69 -0.45
N ASP A 394 -12.67 -17.55 0.39
CA ASP A 394 -12.64 -19.00 0.20
C ASP A 394 -13.64 -19.43 -0.90
N SER A 395 -13.65 -20.73 -1.23
CA SER A 395 -14.58 -21.30 -2.21
C SER A 395 -16.06 -21.22 -1.80
N ALA A 396 -16.34 -20.93 -0.52
CA ALA A 396 -17.68 -20.73 0.01
C ALA A 396 -18.07 -19.23 0.06
N GLY A 397 -17.20 -18.33 -0.41
CA GLY A 397 -17.45 -16.88 -0.42
C GLY A 397 -17.21 -16.18 0.92
N ASN A 398 -16.57 -16.84 1.89
CA ASN A 398 -16.19 -16.19 3.15
C ASN A 398 -14.88 -15.43 3.00
N PHE A 399 -14.78 -14.24 3.60
CA PHE A 399 -13.53 -13.48 3.59
C PHE A 399 -12.41 -14.25 4.31
N LEU A 400 -11.25 -14.35 3.67
CA LEU A 400 -10.06 -14.94 4.24
C LEU A 400 -9.40 -13.96 5.22
N ASP A 401 -8.96 -14.48 6.36
CA ASP A 401 -8.11 -13.71 7.27
C ASP A 401 -6.74 -13.39 6.61
N PRO A 402 -5.94 -12.47 7.17
CA PRO A 402 -4.65 -12.09 6.61
C PRO A 402 -3.68 -13.27 6.42
N PHE A 403 -3.72 -14.32 7.24
CA PHE A 403 -2.86 -15.49 7.07
C PHE A 403 -3.33 -16.40 5.95
N GLN A 404 -4.63 -16.72 5.95
CA GLN A 404 -5.23 -17.53 4.91
C GLN A 404 -5.07 -16.88 3.54
N SER A 405 -5.21 -15.55 3.48
CA SER A 405 -4.98 -14.75 2.27
C SER A 405 -3.55 -14.87 1.76
N LEU A 406 -2.56 -15.14 2.61
CA LEU A 406 -1.15 -15.24 2.20
C LEU A 406 -0.77 -16.63 1.69
N VAL A 407 -1.42 -17.68 2.21
CA VAL A 407 -1.10 -19.07 1.91
C VAL A 407 -1.92 -19.61 0.74
N ASN A 408 -3.15 -19.12 0.57
CA ASN A 408 -3.97 -19.51 -0.58
C ASN A 408 -3.38 -18.88 -1.86
N PRO A 409 -3.32 -19.65 -2.98
CA PRO A 409 -2.83 -19.14 -4.24
C PRO A 409 -3.82 -18.10 -4.74
N LEU A 410 -3.69 -16.85 -4.31
CA LEU A 410 -4.56 -15.85 -4.88
C LEU A 410 -4.13 -15.70 -6.33
N THR A 411 -5.11 -15.84 -7.23
CA THR A 411 -4.98 -15.51 -8.64
C THR A 411 -4.16 -14.23 -8.70
N ARG A 412 -3.00 -14.31 -9.37
CA ARG A 412 -2.11 -13.17 -9.49
C ARG A 412 -2.98 -12.00 -9.89
N PRO A 413 -2.83 -10.83 -9.25
CA PRO A 413 -3.56 -9.67 -9.70
C PRO A 413 -3.24 -9.47 -11.19
N PHE A 414 -4.26 -9.64 -12.02
CA PHE A 414 -4.16 -9.36 -13.43
C PHE A 414 -4.41 -7.86 -13.58
N SER A 415 -3.34 -7.06 -13.55
CA SER A 415 -3.36 -5.81 -14.30
C SER A 415 -2.89 -6.15 -15.71
N THR A 416 -3.76 -6.00 -16.69
CA THR A 416 -3.39 -6.08 -18.12
C THR A 416 -2.60 -4.83 -18.54
N GLU A 417 -2.59 -3.78 -17.72
CA GLU A 417 -1.86 -2.55 -17.94
C GLU A 417 -0.54 -2.57 -17.15
N GLU A 418 0.58 -2.31 -17.85
CA GLU A 418 1.90 -2.10 -17.26
C GLU A 418 1.93 -0.75 -16.51
N ASP A 419 1.34 -0.75 -15.31
CA ASP A 419 1.19 0.45 -14.49
C ASP A 419 2.31 0.59 -13.45
N LEU A 420 2.94 1.76 -13.44
CA LEU A 420 3.86 2.21 -12.41
C LEU A 420 3.25 3.34 -11.59
N HIS A 421 3.25 3.18 -10.27
CA HIS A 421 2.88 4.23 -9.34
C HIS A 421 4.13 4.85 -8.73
N ILE A 422 4.37 6.11 -9.02
CA ILE A 422 5.41 6.91 -8.39
C ILE A 422 4.80 7.62 -7.19
N GLU A 423 5.39 7.50 -6.00
CA GLU A 423 4.98 8.31 -4.84
C GLU A 423 6.13 9.22 -4.40
N LEU A 424 5.79 10.46 -4.03
CA LEU A 424 6.69 11.39 -3.38
C LEU A 424 6.20 11.66 -1.95
N LYS A 425 7.11 11.58 -0.98
CA LYS A 425 6.84 11.67 0.45
C LYS A 425 7.77 12.69 1.08
N ALA A 426 7.22 13.85 1.45
CA ALA A 426 7.98 14.95 2.04
C ALA A 426 7.41 15.35 3.40
N PRO A 427 8.25 15.65 4.42
CA PRO A 427 7.77 16.13 5.72
C PRO A 427 6.91 17.38 5.58
N LYS A 428 5.80 17.46 6.32
CA LYS A 428 4.83 18.58 6.25
C LYS A 428 5.54 19.94 6.38
N VAL A 429 6.45 20.07 7.34
CA VAL A 429 7.21 21.29 7.60
C VAL A 429 7.99 21.78 6.38
N LEU A 430 8.62 20.88 5.61
CA LEU A 430 9.32 21.29 4.40
C LEU A 430 8.36 21.76 3.31
N VAL A 431 7.23 21.08 3.16
CA VAL A 431 6.18 21.46 2.21
C VAL A 431 5.63 22.85 2.54
N GLU A 432 5.36 23.14 3.82
CA GLU A 432 4.88 24.47 4.24
C GLU A 432 5.93 25.57 4.04
N ARG A 433 7.22 25.26 4.20
CA ARG A 433 8.32 26.21 3.95
C ARG A 433 8.49 26.51 2.46
N THR A 434 8.15 25.58 1.56
CA THR A 434 8.25 25.80 0.10
C THR A 434 7.35 26.93 -0.39
N VAL A 435 6.20 27.17 0.25
CA VAL A 435 5.29 28.28 -0.07
C VAL A 435 5.94 29.64 0.11
N LYS A 436 6.91 29.72 1.03
CA LYS A 436 7.66 30.93 1.35
C LYS A 436 9.02 30.98 0.64
N GLU A 437 9.31 30.02 -0.24
CA GLU A 437 10.60 29.84 -0.91
C GLU A 437 11.79 29.78 0.06
N LYS A 438 11.55 29.37 1.31
CA LYS A 438 12.58 29.25 2.35
C LYS A 438 13.19 27.86 2.39
N VAL A 439 13.44 27.29 1.21
CA VAL A 439 13.97 25.94 1.04
C VAL A 439 15.01 25.93 -0.06
N SER A 440 15.76 24.84 -0.15
CA SER A 440 16.78 24.69 -1.20
C SER A 440 16.19 24.55 -2.61
N ASP A 441 16.97 24.98 -3.60
CA ASP A 441 16.67 24.74 -5.03
C ASP A 441 16.54 23.26 -5.36
N ALA A 442 17.27 22.39 -4.63
CA ALA A 442 17.15 20.95 -4.80
C ALA A 442 15.74 20.45 -4.44
N LEU A 443 15.14 20.97 -3.36
CA LEU A 443 13.77 20.65 -2.98
C LEU A 443 12.76 21.21 -3.99
N LEU A 444 12.93 22.46 -4.41
CA LEU A 444 12.06 23.08 -5.42
C LEU A 444 12.12 22.33 -6.75
N SER A 445 13.32 21.93 -7.18
CA SER A 445 13.54 21.11 -8.38
C SER A 445 12.84 19.77 -8.28
N LEU A 446 12.97 19.05 -7.15
CA LEU A 446 12.27 17.78 -6.94
C LEU A 446 10.75 17.93 -7.00
N PHE A 447 10.19 18.98 -6.40
CA PHE A 447 8.76 19.26 -6.48
C PHE A 447 8.33 19.65 -7.88
N GLY A 448 9.14 20.42 -8.61
CA GLY A 448 8.92 20.75 -10.02
C GLY A 448 8.90 19.51 -10.91
N LEU A 449 9.88 18.61 -10.74
CA LEU A 449 9.94 17.32 -11.43
C LEU A 449 8.70 16.48 -11.16
N PHE A 450 8.31 16.30 -9.89
CA PHE A 450 7.12 15.50 -9.59
C PHE A 450 5.82 16.16 -10.09
N ASN A 451 5.75 17.50 -10.06
CA ASN A 451 4.62 18.26 -10.57
C ASN A 451 4.45 18.16 -12.10
N SER A 452 5.48 17.80 -12.88
CA SER A 452 5.29 17.59 -14.32
C SER A 452 4.50 16.32 -14.66
N HIS A 453 4.43 15.35 -13.74
CA HIS A 453 3.73 14.08 -13.91
C HIS A 453 2.19 14.18 -13.79
N GLN A 454 1.50 13.07 -14.08
CA GLN A 454 0.07 12.90 -13.84
C GLN A 454 -0.21 12.67 -12.36
N VAL A 455 0.10 13.69 -11.54
CA VAL A 455 -0.14 13.64 -10.10
C VAL A 455 -1.64 13.55 -9.82
N THR A 456 -1.99 12.62 -8.96
CA THR A 456 -3.34 12.37 -8.50
C THR A 456 -3.43 12.66 -7.00
N ASN A 457 -4.43 13.46 -6.61
CA ASN A 457 -4.85 13.61 -5.21
C ASN A 457 -5.72 12.43 -4.74
N LYS A 458 -5.83 11.43 -5.60
CA LYS A 458 -6.68 10.25 -5.43
C LYS A 458 -5.77 9.16 -4.85
N GLY A 459 -6.24 8.42 -3.84
CA GLY A 459 -5.48 7.27 -3.34
C GLY A 459 -5.15 6.27 -4.47
N LYS A 460 -4.22 5.34 -4.24
CA LYS A 460 -3.78 4.27 -5.17
C LYS A 460 -4.89 3.51 -5.92
N PHE A 461 -6.15 3.66 -5.50
CA PHE A 461 -7.25 2.73 -5.77
C PHE A 461 -8.47 3.38 -6.45
N LYS A 462 -8.35 4.58 -7.04
CA LYS A 462 -9.51 5.12 -7.80
C LYS A 462 -9.79 4.41 -9.12
N HIS A 463 -8.88 3.54 -9.58
CA HIS A 463 -9.14 2.54 -10.63
C HIS A 463 -9.99 1.36 -10.18
N ILE A 464 -10.41 1.31 -8.91
CA ILE A 464 -11.23 0.24 -8.33
C ILE A 464 -12.44 0.89 -7.66
N SER A 465 -12.97 1.92 -8.32
CA SER A 465 -14.17 2.63 -7.86
C SER A 465 -15.43 2.10 -8.53
N ASN A 466 -15.30 1.23 -9.53
CA ASN A 466 -16.41 0.44 -10.03
C ASN A 466 -16.37 -0.93 -9.35
N GLN A 467 -17.55 -1.36 -8.88
CA GLN A 467 -17.78 -2.68 -8.31
C GLN A 467 -17.36 -3.81 -9.27
N ALA A 468 -17.36 -3.54 -10.58
CA ALA A 468 -16.87 -4.45 -11.64
C ALA A 468 -15.38 -4.83 -11.48
N ASP A 469 -14.52 -3.89 -11.11
CA ASP A 469 -13.07 -4.13 -10.93
C ASP A 469 -12.78 -5.03 -9.70
N ILE A 470 -13.80 -5.24 -8.85
CA ILE A 470 -13.79 -6.15 -7.69
C ILE A 470 -14.56 -7.44 -8.00
N LEU A 471 -15.33 -7.48 -9.10
CA LEU A 471 -16.26 -8.57 -9.42
C LEU A 471 -15.89 -9.39 -10.66
N ASP A 472 -14.93 -8.97 -11.47
CA ASP A 472 -14.34 -9.80 -12.56
C ASP A 472 -13.33 -10.84 -12.05
#